data_AF-A0AA35WN28-F1
#
_entry.id   AF-A0AA35WN28-F1
#
_cell.length_a   1.000
_cell.length_b   1.000
_cell.length_c   1.000
_cell.angle_alpha   90.00
_cell.angle_beta   90.00
_cell.angle_gamma   90.00
#
_symmetry.space_group_name_H-M   'P 1'
#
loop_
_entity.id
_entity.type
_entity.pdbx_description
1 polymer ?
#
loop_
_entity_poly.entity_id
_entity_poly.type
_entity_poly.pdbx_seq_one_letter_code
_entity_poly.pdbx_strand_id
1 'polypeptide(L)'
;MTAATVVCAELLHAIGSDTNPMFEMDASWHLVLGGYAFGCVYMATDPVSASMTPTGRWAYGALIGFMTVLIRVINPAFPEGVMLAILFGNVFAPVIDHVAMQANIKRRLARTAVSS
;
A
#
# COMPACT_ATOMS: atom_id res chain seq x y z
N MET A 1 -0.02 -3.70 3.71
CA MET A 1 -1.31 -3.24 3.19
C MET A 1 -2.21 -2.77 4.31
N THR A 2 -2.73 -3.67 5.15
CA THR A 2 -3.60 -3.33 6.30
C THR A 2 -3.03 -2.23 7.20
N ALA A 3 -1.77 -2.36 7.62
CA ALA A 3 -1.12 -1.35 8.46
C ALA A 3 -1.06 0.04 7.79
N ALA A 4 -0.79 0.11 6.49
CA ALA A 4 -0.75 1.39 5.76
C ALA A 4 -2.15 1.99 5.60
N THR A 5 -3.17 1.17 5.33
CA THR A 5 -4.56 1.61 5.26
C THR A 5 -5.03 2.18 6.60
N VAL A 6 -4.74 1.50 7.72
CA VAL A 6 -5.09 1.98 9.06
C VAL A 6 -4.36 3.28 9.38
N VAL A 7 -3.04 3.33 9.19
CA VAL A 7 -2.24 4.54 9.47
C VAL A 7 -2.73 5.73 8.64
N CYS A 8 -3.03 5.54 7.36
CA CYS A 8 -3.51 6.62 6.50
C CYS A 8 -4.95 7.04 6.82
N ALA A 9 -5.83 6.10 7.20
CA ALA A 9 -7.19 6.42 7.62
C ALA A 9 -7.20 7.18 8.95
N GLU A 10 -6.44 6.73 9.94
CA GLU A 10 -6.26 7.41 11.23
C GLU A 10 -5.65 8.80 11.06
N LEU A 11 -4.66 8.96 10.17
CA LEU A 11 -4.08 10.27 9.86
C LEU A 11 -5.11 11.23 9.30
N LEU A 12 -5.95 10.78 8.36
CA LEU A 12 -6.98 11.63 7.76
C LEU A 12 -8.11 11.92 8.75
N HIS A 13 -8.49 10.96 9.58
CA HIS A 13 -9.45 11.16 10.67
C HIS A 13 -8.94 12.19 11.68
N ALA A 14 -7.66 12.12 12.06
CA ALA A 14 -7.04 13.10 12.96
C ALA A 14 -6.92 14.51 12.36
N ILE A 15 -6.79 14.62 11.03
CA ILE A 15 -6.75 15.93 10.34
C ILE A 15 -8.14 16.57 10.30
N GLY A 16 -9.19 15.78 10.08
CA GLY A 16 -10.57 16.25 9.98
C GLY A 16 -10.81 17.15 8.74
N SER A 17 -11.98 17.06 8.13
CA SER A 17 -12.36 17.98 7.05
C SER A 17 -13.87 18.16 6.96
N ASP A 18 -14.34 19.39 7.16
CA ASP A 18 -15.75 19.77 7.05
C ASP A 18 -16.32 19.64 5.62
N THR A 19 -15.47 19.41 4.62
CA THR A 19 -15.87 19.30 3.21
C THR A 19 -16.03 17.87 2.69
N ASN A 20 -15.55 16.86 3.43
CA ASN A 20 -15.68 15.47 2.99
C ASN A 20 -16.06 14.54 4.16
N PRO A 21 -17.28 14.00 4.20
CA PRO A 21 -17.74 13.11 5.27
C PRO A 21 -16.97 11.79 5.35
N MET A 22 -16.15 11.48 4.33
CA MET A 22 -15.27 10.31 4.33
C MET A 22 -14.04 10.46 5.26
N PHE A 23 -13.73 11.67 5.73
CA PHE A 23 -12.64 11.90 6.70
C PHE A 23 -13.06 11.52 8.13
N GLU A 24 -14.35 11.55 8.46
CA GLU A 24 -14.86 11.18 9.80
C GLU A 24 -15.03 9.67 9.99
N MET A 25 -14.79 8.90 8.93
CA MET A 25 -15.04 7.47 8.92
C MET A 25 -13.92 6.71 9.63
N ASP A 26 -14.28 5.94 10.64
CA ASP A 26 -13.32 5.16 11.44
C ASP A 26 -12.52 4.18 10.58
N ALA A 27 -11.23 4.02 10.89
CA ALA A 27 -10.31 3.17 10.14
C ALA A 27 -10.79 1.72 10.04
N SER A 28 -11.50 1.22 11.04
CA SER A 28 -12.05 -0.14 11.03
C SER A 28 -13.11 -0.34 9.94
N TRP A 29 -13.92 0.67 9.66
CA TRP A 29 -14.90 0.61 8.56
C TRP A 29 -14.24 0.55 7.18
N HIS A 30 -13.08 1.21 7.00
CA HIS A 30 -12.31 1.10 5.76
C HIS A 30 -11.77 -0.32 5.51
N LEU A 31 -11.53 -1.12 6.55
CA LEU A 31 -11.05 -2.49 6.40
C LEU A 31 -12.15 -3.50 6.05
N VAL A 32 -13.40 -3.23 6.43
CA VAL A 32 -14.51 -4.18 6.28
C VAL A 32 -15.35 -3.90 5.03
N LEU A 33 -15.40 -2.65 4.57
CA LEU A 33 -16.20 -2.26 3.40
C LEU A 33 -15.51 -2.51 2.05
N GLY A 34 -16.33 -2.66 1.00
CA GLY A 34 -15.90 -2.63 -0.40
C GLY A 34 -14.91 -3.72 -0.81
N GLY A 35 -15.10 -4.94 -0.29
CA GLY A 35 -14.27 -6.10 -0.67
C GLY A 35 -12.81 -6.03 -0.22
N TYR A 36 -12.45 -5.10 0.69
CA TYR A 36 -11.07 -4.89 1.11
C TYR A 36 -10.39 -6.15 1.65
N ALA A 37 -11.06 -6.85 2.57
CA ALA A 37 -10.53 -8.09 3.14
C ALA A 37 -10.33 -9.17 2.05
N PHE A 38 -11.25 -9.27 1.09
CA PHE A 38 -11.15 -10.22 -0.03
C PHE A 38 -9.97 -9.86 -0.96
N GLY A 39 -9.86 -8.60 -1.37
CA GLY A 39 -8.75 -8.12 -2.19
C GLY A 39 -7.40 -8.25 -1.48
N CYS A 40 -7.35 -7.99 -0.17
CA CYS A 40 -6.14 -8.14 0.62
C CYS A 40 -5.67 -9.59 0.73
N VAL A 41 -6.59 -10.56 0.88
CA VAL A 41 -6.23 -11.97 1.10
C VAL A 41 -6.01 -12.74 -0.21
N TYR A 42 -6.75 -12.44 -1.28
CA TYR A 42 -6.73 -13.23 -2.51
C TYR A 42 -6.06 -12.54 -3.71
N MET A 43 -6.03 -11.21 -3.74
CA MET A 43 -5.46 -10.47 -4.88
C MET A 43 -4.10 -9.86 -4.53
N ALA A 44 -3.95 -9.21 -3.38
CA ALA A 44 -2.68 -8.57 -2.99
C ALA A 44 -1.57 -9.57 -2.60
N THR A 45 -1.93 -10.83 -2.37
CA THR A 45 -1.02 -11.93 -1.99
C THR A 45 -0.60 -12.79 -3.17
N ASP A 46 -0.98 -12.42 -4.40
CA ASP A 46 -0.68 -13.21 -5.58
C ASP A 46 0.85 -13.25 -5.82
N PRO A 47 1.47 -14.44 -5.90
CA PRO A 47 2.94 -14.55 -5.94
C PRO A 47 3.56 -14.15 -7.28
N VAL A 48 2.74 -13.90 -8.31
CA VAL A 48 3.21 -13.61 -9.67
C VAL A 48 3.35 -12.10 -9.90
N SER A 49 2.43 -11.30 -9.39
CA SER A 49 2.42 -9.84 -9.60
C SER A 49 3.04 -9.05 -8.44
N ALA A 50 3.14 -9.66 -7.25
CA ALA A 50 3.75 -9.02 -6.09
C ALA A 50 5.29 -8.93 -6.20
N SER A 51 5.87 -7.94 -5.52
CA SER A 51 7.33 -7.78 -5.40
C SER A 51 7.99 -9.03 -4.79
N MET A 52 9.08 -9.51 -5.40
CA MET A 52 9.75 -10.73 -4.97
C MET A 52 10.68 -10.48 -3.77
N THR A 53 11.23 -9.27 -3.62
CA THR A 53 12.13 -8.94 -2.52
C THR A 53 11.40 -8.74 -1.18
N PRO A 54 11.97 -9.19 -0.03
CA PRO A 54 11.34 -9.03 1.28
C PRO A 54 11.04 -7.57 1.63
N THR A 55 11.98 -6.67 1.33
CA THR A 55 11.83 -5.22 1.56
C THR A 55 10.84 -4.58 0.57
N GLY A 56 10.81 -5.05 -0.67
CA GLY A 56 9.88 -4.54 -1.68
C GLY A 56 8.43 -4.93 -1.39
N ARG A 57 8.18 -6.11 -0.81
CA ARG A 57 6.83 -6.52 -0.35
C ARG A 57 6.22 -5.55 0.66
N TRP A 58 7.02 -5.03 1.59
CA TRP A 58 6.55 -4.02 2.55
C TRP A 58 6.17 -2.71 1.86
N ALA A 59 7.02 -2.21 0.95
CA ALA A 59 6.75 -0.99 0.19
C ALA A 59 5.55 -1.14 -0.76
N TYR A 60 5.44 -2.27 -1.44
CA TYR A 60 4.33 -2.63 -2.31
C TYR A 60 3.01 -2.68 -1.54
N GLY A 61 2.99 -3.36 -0.40
CA GLY A 61 1.82 -3.39 0.46
C GLY A 61 1.48 -2.02 1.04
N ALA A 62 2.46 -1.15 1.31
CA ALA A 62 2.21 0.20 1.78
C ALA A 62 1.58 1.08 0.69
N LEU A 63 2.07 0.97 -0.55
CA LEU A 63 1.56 1.71 -1.71
C LEU A 63 0.09 1.41 -1.97
N ILE A 64 -0.29 0.12 -2.01
CA ILE A 64 -1.69 -0.28 -2.23
C ILE A 64 -2.59 0.19 -1.10
N GLY A 65 -2.12 0.07 0.15
CA GLY A 65 -2.89 0.48 1.32
C GLY A 65 -3.18 1.99 1.33
N PHE A 66 -2.19 2.80 0.96
CA PHE A 66 -2.32 4.25 0.80
C PHE A 66 -3.23 4.63 -0.37
N MET A 67 -3.02 4.02 -1.54
CA MET A 67 -3.86 4.27 -2.72
C MET A 67 -5.33 3.92 -2.48
N THR A 68 -5.61 2.87 -1.71
CA THR A 68 -6.99 2.49 -1.38
C THR A 68 -7.72 3.58 -0.60
N VAL A 69 -7.07 4.17 0.42
CA VAL A 69 -7.65 5.26 1.21
C VAL A 69 -7.80 6.51 0.35
N LEU A 70 -6.77 6.84 -0.44
CA LEU A 70 -6.77 8.02 -1.30
C LEU A 70 -7.89 7.97 -2.35
N ILE A 71 -8.09 6.83 -3.01
CA ILE A 71 -9.19 6.66 -3.99
C ILE A 71 -10.56 6.82 -3.32
N ARG A 72 -10.75 6.24 -2.12
CA ARG A 72 -12.02 6.34 -1.39
C ARG A 72 -12.34 7.75 -0.91
N VAL A 73 -11.31 8.51 -0.53
CA VAL A 73 -11.46 9.88 -0.05
C VAL A 73 -11.66 10.88 -1.19
N ILE A 74 -11.01 10.67 -2.34
CA ILE A 74 -11.16 11.53 -3.51
C ILE A 74 -12.48 11.30 -4.26
N ASN A 75 -12.99 10.06 -4.27
CA ASN A 75 -14.23 9.72 -4.97
C ASN A 75 -15.19 8.88 -4.10
N PRO A 76 -16.12 9.54 -3.38
CA PRO A 76 -17.10 8.87 -2.52
C PRO A 76 -18.05 7.92 -3.26
N ALA A 77 -18.19 8.05 -4.58
CA ALA A 77 -19.14 7.27 -5.38
C ALA A 77 -18.66 5.83 -5.69
N PHE A 78 -17.38 5.50 -5.45
CA PHE A 78 -16.81 4.19 -5.75
C PHE A 78 -16.16 3.54 -4.51
N PRO A 79 -16.94 2.89 -3.63
CA PRO A 79 -16.42 2.18 -2.46
C PRO A 79 -15.51 0.97 -2.80
N GLU A 80 -15.47 0.52 -4.06
CA GLU A 80 -14.70 -0.62 -4.57
C GLU A 80 -13.27 -0.28 -5.06
N GLY A 81 -12.71 0.88 -4.70
CA GLY A 81 -11.38 1.33 -5.13
C GLY A 81 -10.19 0.40 -4.82
N VAL A 82 -10.41 -0.68 -4.07
CA VAL A 82 -9.39 -1.68 -3.69
C VAL A 82 -8.81 -2.38 -4.93
N MET A 83 -9.64 -2.80 -5.88
CA MET A 83 -9.14 -3.53 -7.05
C MET A 83 -8.27 -2.64 -7.94
N LEU A 84 -8.67 -1.38 -8.14
CA LEU A 84 -7.87 -0.38 -8.87
C LEU A 84 -6.55 -0.09 -8.16
N ALA A 85 -6.57 0.04 -6.82
CA ALA A 85 -5.36 0.22 -6.03
C ALA A 85 -4.38 -0.96 -6.18
N ILE A 86 -4.89 -2.20 -6.21
CA ILE A 86 -4.07 -3.41 -6.42
C ILE A 86 -3.49 -3.45 -7.83
N LEU A 87 -4.30 -3.19 -8.86
CA LEU A 87 -3.82 -3.12 -10.25
C LEU A 87 -2.73 -2.05 -10.41
N PHE A 88 -2.91 -0.88 -9.79
CA PHE A 88 -1.90 0.16 -9.78
C PHE A 88 -0.63 -0.32 -9.07
N GLY A 89 -0.76 -0.94 -7.89
CA GLY A 89 0.36 -1.56 -7.19
C GLY A 89 1.14 -2.54 -8.06
N ASN A 90 0.44 -3.42 -8.79
CA ASN A 90 1.03 -4.41 -9.69
C ASN A 90 1.89 -3.76 -10.79
N VAL A 91 1.46 -2.63 -11.35
CA VAL A 91 2.23 -1.89 -12.36
C VAL A 91 3.55 -1.35 -11.77
N PHE A 92 3.55 -0.94 -10.49
CA PHE A 92 4.73 -0.42 -9.81
C PHE A 92 5.58 -1.50 -9.12
N ALA A 93 5.11 -2.74 -9.00
CA ALA A 93 5.84 -3.85 -8.41
C ALA A 93 7.26 -4.06 -9.00
N PRO A 94 7.48 -4.07 -10.33
CA PRO A 94 8.83 -4.24 -10.90
C PRO A 94 9.75 -3.04 -10.59
N VAL A 95 9.20 -1.83 -10.51
CA VAL A 95 9.96 -0.62 -10.15
C VAL A 95 10.41 -0.68 -8.69
N ILE A 96 9.51 -1.09 -7.80
CA ILE A 96 9.80 -1.28 -6.37
C ILE A 96 10.89 -2.33 -6.18
N ASP A 97 10.80 -3.45 -6.91
CA ASP A 97 11.80 -4.52 -6.83
C ASP A 97 13.17 -4.07 -7.36
N HIS A 98 13.20 -3.29 -8.45
CA HIS A 98 14.44 -2.75 -8.97
C HIS A 98 15.15 -1.84 -7.95
N VAL A 99 14.40 -0.94 -7.32
CA VAL A 99 14.94 -0.04 -6.28
C VAL A 99 15.40 -0.82 -5.05
N ALA A 100 14.62 -1.80 -4.59
CA ALA A 100 14.96 -2.64 -3.44
C ALA A 100 16.23 -3.48 -3.69
N MET A 101 16.37 -4.03 -4.90
CA MET A 101 17.56 -4.78 -5.31
C MET A 101 18.80 -3.89 -5.36
N GLN A 102 18.72 -2.71 -5.98
CA GLN A 102 19.83 -1.74 -6.01
C GLN A 102 20.27 -1.32 -4.60
N ALA A 103 19.32 -1.05 -3.71
CA ALA A 103 19.62 -0.72 -2.32
C ALA A 103 20.34 -1.86 -1.58
N ASN A 104 19.93 -3.12 -1.82
CA ASN A 104 20.59 -4.29 -1.24
C ASN A 104 22.00 -4.51 -1.80
N ILE A 105 22.22 -4.30 -3.10
CA ILE A 105 23.55 -4.37 -3.74
C ILE A 105 24.48 -3.31 -3.14
N LYS A 106 24.02 -2.06 -3.05
CA LYS A 106 24.80 -0.96 -2.45
C LYS A 106 25.19 -1.24 -0.99
N ARG A 107 24.26 -1.77 -0.19
CA ARG A 107 24.51 -2.18 1.20
C ARG A 107 25.50 -3.34 1.30
N ARG A 108 25.45 -4.31 0.37
CA ARG A 108 26.42 -5.41 0.31
C ARG A 108 27.83 -4.91 0.00
N LEU A 109 27.98 -4.06 -1.02
CA LEU A 109 29.26 -3.46 -1.41
C LEU A 109 29.89 -2.65 -0.27
N ALA A 110 29.08 -1.87 0.46
CA ALA A 110 29.55 -1.08 1.61
C ALA A 110 30.11 -1.93 2.76
N ARG A 111 29.62 -3.16 2.98
CA ARG A 111 30.18 -4.06 4.00
C ARG A 111 31.49 -4.70 3.56
N THR A 112 31.61 -5.08 2.29
CA THR A 112 32.84 -5.70 1.78
C THR A 112 33.98 -4.68 1.74
N ALA A 113 33.69 -3.42 1.40
CA ALA A 113 34.68 -2.34 1.35
C ALA A 113 35.24 -1.93 2.73
N VAL A 114 34.53 -2.23 3.84
CA VAL A 114 35.01 -1.97 5.20
C VAL A 114 35.90 -3.11 5.71
N SER A 115 35.93 -4.26 5.04
CA SER A 115 36.67 -5.46 5.44
C SER A 115 38.02 -5.64 4.70
N SER A 116 38.41 -4.70 3.84
CA SER A 116 39.65 -4.73 3.03
C SER A 116 40.49 -3.49 3.30
#